data_AF-A0ABD3WT75-F1
#
_entry.id   AF-A0ABD3WT75-F1
#
_cell.length_a   1.000
_cell.length_b   1.000
_cell.length_c   1.000
_cell.angle_alpha   90.00
_cell.angle_beta   90.00
_cell.angle_gamma   90.00
#
_symmetry.space_group_name_H-M   'P 1'
#
loop_
_entity.id
_entity.type
_entity.pdbx_description
1 polymer ?
#
loop_
_entity_poly.entity_id
_entity_poly.type
_entity_poly.pdbx_seq_one_letter_code
_entity_poly.pdbx_strand_id
1 'polypeptide(L)'
;HNNTNDRVQHINKNDRVQHNDINDREQHTNTNDRVQHTSINDRVQHINTNDRVQHTNDRVQHTNTNDCVQHTNTNDRVQHTNTNDRVQHTSTNDRVQHTNTNDRVQHTSTNDRVQHTDTNDRVQHINTNDRVQHTNTNDRVQHTSIDDRVQHINTNDRVQHTSIDDRVQHINTNDRVQHTDTNDRVQHINTNDRVQHTNTNDRVQHTSIDDRVQHINTSDRVQHINTNDRVQHINTNDHVQHIYTNDRVQHTNTTDRVQHTNTNDRVQHNNTNDRV
;
A
#
# COMPACT_ATOMS: atom_id res chain seq x y z
N HIS A 1 -12.48 -34.26 -0.63
CA HIS A 1 -13.65 -35.03 -0.14
C HIS A 1 -14.89 -34.33 -0.72
N ASN A 2 -16.10 -34.90 -0.65
CA ASN A 2 -17.32 -34.17 -1.04
C ASN A 2 -18.34 -34.37 0.10
N ASN A 3 -18.20 -33.62 1.18
CA ASN A 3 -19.12 -33.67 2.31
C ASN A 3 -19.84 -32.33 2.50
N THR A 4 -20.95 -32.37 3.25
CA THR A 4 -21.78 -31.21 3.55
C THR A 4 -22.13 -31.16 5.03
N ASN A 5 -21.87 -30.02 5.66
CA ASN A 5 -22.06 -29.70 7.08
C ASN A 5 -21.17 -30.50 8.05
N ASP A 6 -19.99 -30.92 7.62
CA ASP A 6 -19.07 -31.68 8.45
C ASP A 6 -17.99 -30.81 9.12
N ARG A 7 -17.40 -31.38 10.17
CA ARG A 7 -16.16 -30.87 10.76
C ARG A 7 -15.05 -31.85 10.41
N VAL A 8 -14.12 -31.40 9.57
CA VAL A 8 -13.11 -32.28 9.00
C VAL A 8 -11.70 -31.81 9.40
N GLN A 9 -10.82 -32.77 9.68
CA GLN A 9 -9.40 -32.52 9.93
C GLN A 9 -8.56 -33.41 9.03
N HIS A 10 -7.64 -32.81 8.29
CA HIS A 10 -6.67 -33.54 7.46
C HIS A 10 -5.24 -33.20 7.83
N ILE A 11 -4.40 -34.24 7.81
CA ILE A 11 -2.95 -34.13 7.95
C ILE A 11 -2.36 -34.86 6.75
N ASN A 12 -1.76 -34.11 5.83
CA ASN A 12 -1.21 -34.66 4.58
C ASN A 12 0.31 -34.41 4.51
N LYS A 13 1.02 -35.24 3.75
CA LYS A 13 2.46 -35.11 3.56
C LYS A 13 2.95 -35.73 2.27
N ASN A 14 3.55 -34.90 1.42
CA ASN A 14 3.98 -35.24 0.05
C ASN A 14 2.83 -35.69 -0.85
N ASP A 15 1.65 -35.11 -0.64
CA ASP A 15 0.40 -35.48 -1.26
C ASP A 15 -0.08 -34.43 -2.28
N ARG A 16 -1.02 -34.87 -3.11
CA ARG A 16 -1.87 -33.98 -3.89
C ARG A 16 -3.26 -34.01 -3.29
N VAL A 17 -3.66 -32.89 -2.70
CA VAL A 17 -4.89 -32.76 -1.93
C VAL A 17 -5.89 -31.92 -2.70
N GLN A 18 -7.12 -32.42 -2.83
CA GLN A 18 -8.23 -31.67 -3.43
C GLN A 18 -9.49 -31.76 -2.57
N HIS A 19 -10.04 -30.60 -2.23
CA HIS A 19 -11.24 -30.43 -1.44
C HIS A 19 -12.29 -29.62 -2.20
N ASN A 20 -13.51 -30.15 -2.23
CA ASN A 20 -14.66 -29.59 -2.92
C ASN A 20 -15.87 -29.71 -1.97
N ASP A 21 -15.70 -29.16 -0.77
CA ASP A 21 -16.63 -29.31 0.34
C ASP A 21 -17.55 -28.05 0.41
N ILE A 22 -18.73 -28.17 1.04
CA ILE A 22 -19.74 -27.09 1.05
C ILE A 22 -20.38 -26.95 2.44
N ASN A 23 -20.31 -25.74 3.00
CA ASN A 23 -20.75 -25.38 4.35
C ASN A 23 -20.01 -26.14 5.47
N ASP A 24 -18.75 -26.48 5.24
CA ASP A 24 -17.93 -27.29 6.15
C ASP A 24 -17.05 -26.43 7.06
N ARG A 25 -16.61 -27.04 8.15
CA ARG A 25 -15.56 -26.48 9.01
C ARG A 25 -14.34 -27.38 8.94
N GLU A 26 -13.32 -26.90 8.24
CA GLU A 26 -12.14 -27.69 7.96
C GLU A 26 -10.88 -27.16 8.65
N GLN A 27 -9.99 -28.07 9.02
CA GLN A 27 -8.62 -27.76 9.42
C GLN A 27 -7.65 -28.68 8.69
N HIS A 28 -6.65 -28.09 8.05
CA HIS A 28 -5.66 -28.83 7.28
C HIS A 28 -4.27 -28.46 7.75
N THR A 29 -3.45 -29.48 7.98
CA THR A 29 -2.00 -29.35 8.16
C THR A 29 -1.31 -30.10 7.05
N ASN A 30 -0.62 -29.39 6.18
CA ASN A 30 -0.02 -29.92 4.96
C ASN A 30 1.50 -29.67 4.97
N THR A 31 2.26 -30.53 4.31
CA THR A 31 3.72 -30.37 4.19
C THR A 31 4.25 -31.01 2.92
N ASN A 32 4.90 -30.20 2.09
CA ASN A 32 5.38 -30.56 0.75
C ASN A 32 4.25 -31.00 -0.19
N ASP A 33 3.08 -30.39 -0.05
CA ASP A 33 1.84 -30.78 -0.72
C ASP A 33 1.49 -29.83 -1.88
N ARG A 34 0.71 -30.37 -2.80
CA ARG A 34 -0.05 -29.56 -3.75
C ARG A 34 -1.51 -29.56 -3.31
N VAL A 35 -1.97 -28.43 -2.80
CA VAL A 35 -3.28 -28.29 -2.18
C VAL A 35 -4.17 -27.41 -3.06
N GLN A 36 -5.36 -27.90 -3.38
CA GLN A 36 -6.40 -27.15 -4.10
C GLN A 36 -7.73 -27.25 -3.37
N HIS A 37 -8.26 -26.13 -2.92
CA HIS A 37 -9.61 -26.03 -2.37
C HIS A 37 -10.47 -25.21 -3.32
N THR A 38 -11.58 -25.80 -3.73
CA THR A 38 -12.65 -25.10 -4.45
C THR A 38 -13.96 -25.20 -3.66
N SER A 39 -13.83 -25.11 -2.34
CA SER A 39 -14.94 -25.11 -1.39
C SER A 39 -15.80 -23.85 -1.50
N ILE A 40 -17.02 -23.90 -0.98
CA ILE A 40 -17.92 -22.74 -0.97
C ILE A 40 -18.66 -22.66 0.38
N ASN A 41 -18.63 -21.48 0.99
CA ASN A 41 -19.23 -21.14 2.28
C ASN A 41 -18.64 -21.91 3.47
N ASP A 42 -17.39 -22.34 3.36
CA ASP A 42 -16.71 -23.04 4.44
C ASP A 42 -16.05 -22.05 5.41
N ARG A 43 -15.65 -22.60 6.56
CA ARG A 43 -14.66 -21.96 7.42
C ARG A 43 -13.45 -22.87 7.49
N VAL A 44 -12.39 -22.44 6.83
CA VAL A 44 -11.20 -23.24 6.61
C VAL A 44 -10.01 -22.63 7.36
N GLN A 45 -9.22 -23.48 8.01
CA GLN A 45 -7.92 -23.12 8.57
C GLN A 45 -6.83 -23.99 7.97
N HIS A 46 -5.80 -23.36 7.44
CA HIS A 46 -4.64 -24.03 6.87
C HIS A 46 -3.37 -23.70 7.64
N ILE A 47 -2.58 -24.73 7.89
CA ILE A 47 -1.17 -24.61 8.24
C ILE A 47 -0.40 -25.38 7.16
N ASN A 48 0.34 -24.65 6.33
CA ASN A 48 1.03 -25.20 5.18
C ASN A 48 2.53 -24.94 5.31
N THR A 49 3.34 -25.83 4.75
CA THR A 49 4.80 -25.67 4.76
C THR A 49 5.45 -26.34 3.56
N ASN A 50 6.13 -25.54 2.74
CA ASN A 50 6.68 -25.92 1.43
C ASN A 50 5.63 -26.40 0.42
N ASP A 51 4.45 -25.79 0.45
CA ASP A 51 3.29 -26.20 -0.31
C ASP A 51 3.05 -25.29 -1.52
N ARG A 52 2.32 -25.82 -2.50
CA ARG A 52 1.64 -25.01 -3.51
C ARG A 52 0.14 -25.04 -3.25
N VAL A 53 -0.41 -23.87 -2.99
CA VAL A 53 -1.73 -23.70 -2.38
C VAL A 53 -2.62 -22.86 -3.29
N GLN A 54 -3.81 -23.36 -3.62
CA GLN A 54 -4.83 -22.63 -4.37
C GLN A 54 -6.19 -22.70 -3.67
N HIS A 55 -6.80 -21.56 -3.37
CA HIS A 55 -8.14 -21.50 -2.77
C HIS A 55 -9.06 -20.54 -3.52
N THR A 56 -10.34 -20.88 -3.53
CA THR A 56 -11.42 -19.99 -3.98
C THR A 56 -12.58 -20.00 -3.00
N ASN A 57 -13.08 -18.82 -2.64
CA ASN A 57 -14.19 -18.55 -1.72
C ASN A 57 -13.94 -19.07 -0.30
N ASP A 58 -14.56 -18.43 0.72
CA ASP A 58 -14.71 -18.87 2.13
C ASP A 58 -14.24 -17.84 3.19
N ARG A 59 -14.63 -18.09 4.44
CA ARG A 59 -13.93 -17.48 5.59
C ARG A 59 -12.66 -18.27 5.90
N VAL A 60 -11.53 -17.78 5.42
CA VAL A 60 -10.27 -18.53 5.51
C VAL A 60 -9.24 -17.89 6.42
N GLN A 61 -8.49 -18.75 7.14
CA GLN A 61 -7.25 -18.36 7.79
C GLN A 61 -6.11 -19.27 7.32
N HIS A 62 -5.05 -18.67 6.79
CA HIS A 62 -3.83 -19.37 6.41
C HIS A 62 -2.65 -18.99 7.28
N THR A 63 -1.86 -19.99 7.64
CA THR A 63 -0.49 -19.83 8.11
C THR A 63 0.40 -20.63 7.17
N ASN A 64 1.18 -19.93 6.35
CA ASN A 64 1.99 -20.50 5.28
C ASN A 64 3.47 -20.23 5.57
N THR A 65 4.35 -21.13 5.13
CA THR A 65 5.79 -20.94 5.29
C THR A 65 6.57 -21.65 4.19
N ASN A 66 7.35 -20.89 3.42
CA ASN A 66 8.06 -21.32 2.22
C ASN A 66 7.13 -21.81 1.09
N ASP A 67 5.95 -21.20 0.96
CA ASP A 67 4.88 -21.63 0.09
C ASP A 67 4.77 -20.77 -1.18
N CYS A 68 4.15 -21.35 -2.20
CA CYS A 68 3.68 -20.62 -3.37
C CYS A 68 2.15 -20.61 -3.36
N VAL A 69 1.58 -19.45 -3.08
CA VAL A 69 0.18 -19.32 -2.68
C VAL A 69 -0.58 -18.47 -3.70
N GLN A 70 -1.72 -18.98 -4.17
CA GLN A 70 -2.64 -18.26 -5.03
C GLN A 70 -4.06 -18.27 -4.45
N HIS A 71 -4.64 -17.08 -4.27
CA HIS A 71 -6.00 -16.91 -3.76
C HIS A 71 -6.85 -16.12 -4.73
N THR A 72 -8.10 -16.53 -4.87
CA THR A 72 -9.12 -15.78 -5.62
C THR A 72 -10.43 -15.83 -4.86
N ASN A 73 -10.82 -14.72 -4.26
CA ASN A 73 -11.90 -14.65 -3.28
C ASN A 73 -12.96 -13.65 -3.71
N THR A 74 -14.21 -13.86 -3.28
CA THR A 74 -15.33 -12.98 -3.61
C THR A 74 -16.41 -13.05 -2.55
N ASN A 75 -16.67 -11.92 -1.88
CA ASN A 75 -17.56 -11.77 -0.72
C ASN A 75 -17.08 -12.50 0.54
N ASP A 76 -15.78 -12.50 0.78
CA ASP A 76 -15.10 -13.30 1.79
C ASP A 76 -14.50 -12.47 2.93
N ARG A 77 -14.11 -13.21 3.98
CA ARG A 77 -13.27 -12.67 5.05
C ARG A 77 -12.04 -13.54 5.21
N VAL A 78 -10.90 -12.96 4.90
CA VAL A 78 -9.66 -13.70 4.73
C VAL A 78 -8.57 -13.15 5.61
N GLN A 79 -7.81 -14.04 6.23
CA GLN A 79 -6.61 -13.71 6.99
C GLN A 79 -5.45 -14.60 6.57
N HIS A 80 -4.32 -13.99 6.20
CA HIS A 80 -3.09 -14.71 5.89
C HIS A 80 -1.96 -14.29 6.83
N THR A 81 -1.19 -15.27 7.27
CA THR A 81 0.10 -15.09 7.88
C THR A 81 1.11 -15.90 7.07
N ASN A 82 2.00 -15.22 6.37
CA ASN A 82 2.92 -15.80 5.40
C ASN A 82 4.36 -15.52 5.83
N THR A 83 5.28 -16.41 5.50
CA THR A 83 6.70 -16.22 5.81
C THR A 83 7.60 -16.95 4.81
N ASN A 84 8.46 -16.20 4.12
CA ASN A 84 9.28 -16.65 3.00
C ASN A 84 8.46 -17.20 1.80
N ASP A 85 7.29 -16.61 1.56
CA ASP A 85 6.31 -17.07 0.60
C ASP A 85 6.32 -16.22 -0.68
N ARG A 86 5.79 -16.82 -1.75
CA ARG A 86 5.35 -16.09 -2.94
C ARG A 86 3.84 -16.11 -2.98
N VAL A 87 3.22 -14.94 -2.83
CA VAL A 87 1.76 -14.80 -2.70
C VAL A 87 1.20 -14.01 -3.87
N GLN A 88 0.18 -14.57 -4.50
CA GLN A 88 -0.69 -13.85 -5.43
C GLN A 88 -2.12 -13.91 -4.91
N HIS A 89 -2.73 -12.76 -4.68
CA HIS A 89 -4.09 -12.67 -4.14
C HIS A 89 -4.94 -11.76 -5.01
N THR A 90 -6.16 -12.21 -5.29
CA THR A 90 -7.16 -11.44 -6.00
C THR A 90 -8.46 -11.51 -5.23
N SER A 91 -9.05 -10.36 -4.93
CA SER A 91 -10.25 -10.24 -4.10
C SER A 91 -11.29 -9.29 -4.69
N THR A 92 -12.55 -9.50 -4.33
CA THR A 92 -13.64 -8.62 -4.72
C THR A 92 -14.78 -8.65 -3.70
N ASN A 93 -15.14 -7.48 -3.16
CA ASN A 93 -16.09 -7.31 -2.06
C ASN A 93 -15.70 -8.03 -0.74
N ASP A 94 -14.40 -8.09 -0.46
CA ASP A 94 -13.82 -8.84 0.62
C ASP A 94 -13.35 -7.97 1.79
N ARG A 95 -13.16 -8.63 2.93
CA ARG A 95 -12.36 -8.10 4.04
C ARG A 95 -11.10 -8.94 4.21
N VAL A 96 -9.96 -8.38 3.85
CA VAL A 96 -8.68 -9.08 3.79
C VAL A 96 -7.71 -8.52 4.82
N GLN A 97 -7.01 -9.41 5.53
CA GLN A 97 -5.88 -9.05 6.38
C GLN A 97 -4.67 -9.94 6.06
N HIS A 98 -3.54 -9.31 5.77
CA HIS A 98 -2.27 -9.97 5.53
C HIS A 98 -1.24 -9.58 6.60
N THR A 99 -0.46 -10.56 7.01
CA THR A 99 0.78 -10.37 7.75
C THR A 99 1.86 -11.18 7.05
N ASN A 100 2.81 -10.50 6.42
CA ASN A 100 3.82 -11.10 5.56
C ASN A 100 5.21 -10.81 6.12
N THR A 101 6.17 -11.70 5.87
CA THR A 101 7.55 -11.51 6.31
C THR A 101 8.54 -12.24 5.41
N ASN A 102 9.45 -11.49 4.78
CA ASN A 102 10.38 -11.96 3.74
C ASN A 102 9.69 -12.54 2.49
N ASP A 103 8.54 -11.98 2.13
CA ASP A 103 7.65 -12.46 1.09
C ASP A 103 7.78 -11.65 -0.21
N ARG A 104 7.32 -12.28 -1.29
CA ARG A 104 7.01 -11.59 -2.55
C ARG A 104 5.50 -11.63 -2.77
N VAL A 105 4.86 -10.47 -2.68
CA VAL A 105 3.40 -10.35 -2.66
C VAL A 105 2.92 -9.56 -3.88
N GLN A 106 1.88 -10.09 -4.53
CA GLN A 106 1.08 -9.37 -5.51
C GLN A 106 -0.39 -9.45 -5.08
N HIS A 107 -1.02 -8.29 -4.85
CA HIS A 107 -2.42 -8.21 -4.46
C HIS A 107 -3.19 -7.37 -5.49
N THR A 108 -4.39 -7.83 -5.85
CA THR A 108 -5.32 -7.07 -6.67
C THR A 108 -6.69 -7.12 -6.02
N SER A 109 -7.23 -5.96 -5.63
CA SER A 109 -8.52 -5.87 -4.96
C SER A 109 -9.50 -4.94 -5.67
N THR A 110 -10.79 -5.16 -5.41
CA THR A 110 -11.85 -4.28 -5.89
C THR A 110 -13.04 -4.28 -4.94
N ASN A 111 -13.44 -3.11 -4.46
CA ASN A 111 -14.50 -2.91 -3.45
C ASN A 111 -14.22 -3.57 -2.09
N ASP A 112 -12.96 -3.61 -1.69
CA ASP A 112 -12.48 -4.35 -0.54
C ASP A 112 -12.13 -3.44 0.65
N ARG A 113 -12.08 -4.07 1.83
CA ARG A 113 -11.39 -3.51 2.99
C ARG A 113 -10.16 -4.34 3.29
N VAL A 114 -9.00 -3.75 3.04
CA VAL A 114 -7.72 -4.47 3.08
C VAL A 114 -6.81 -3.88 4.17
N GLN A 115 -6.12 -4.76 4.89
CA GLN A 115 -5.06 -4.38 5.82
C GLN A 115 -3.82 -5.26 5.58
N HIS A 116 -2.67 -4.62 5.36
CA HIS A 116 -1.38 -5.28 5.22
C HIS A 116 -0.44 -4.89 6.36
N THR A 117 0.35 -5.86 6.81
CA THR A 117 1.47 -5.66 7.71
C THR A 117 2.63 -6.48 7.16
N ASP A 118 3.56 -5.80 6.51
CA ASP A 118 4.60 -6.39 5.69
C ASP A 118 5.98 -6.05 6.30
N THR A 119 6.95 -6.94 6.17
CA THR A 119 8.29 -6.75 6.74
C THR A 119 9.37 -7.50 5.96
N ASN A 120 10.34 -6.75 5.41
CA ASN A 120 11.36 -7.23 4.48
C ASN A 120 10.80 -7.83 3.18
N ASP A 121 9.70 -7.28 2.71
CA ASP A 121 8.91 -7.80 1.60
C ASP A 121 9.14 -7.03 0.30
N ARG A 122 8.83 -7.69 -0.81
CA ARG A 122 8.64 -7.03 -2.11
C ARG A 122 7.19 -7.13 -2.51
N VAL A 123 6.54 -5.98 -2.56
CA VAL A 123 5.08 -5.92 -2.64
C VAL A 123 4.60 -5.12 -3.86
N GLN A 124 3.58 -5.63 -4.52
CA GLN A 124 2.83 -4.94 -5.58
C GLN A 124 1.33 -4.99 -5.27
N HIS A 125 0.70 -3.82 -5.21
CA HIS A 125 -0.74 -3.68 -4.98
C HIS A 125 -1.40 -2.93 -6.13
N ILE A 126 -2.57 -3.41 -6.54
CA ILE A 126 -3.46 -2.74 -7.49
C ILE A 126 -4.86 -2.77 -6.87
N ASN A 127 -5.36 -1.59 -6.51
CA ASN A 127 -6.57 -1.45 -5.72
C ASN A 127 -7.57 -0.54 -6.47
N THR A 128 -8.86 -0.78 -6.28
CA THR A 128 -9.91 0.01 -6.95
C THR A 128 -11.20 0.04 -6.13
N ASN A 129 -11.69 1.23 -5.77
CA ASN A 129 -12.83 1.43 -4.87
C ASN A 129 -12.66 0.79 -3.47
N ASP A 130 -11.43 0.73 -3.00
CA ASP A 130 -10.99 0.06 -1.80
C ASP A 130 -10.78 1.02 -0.62
N ARG A 131 -10.78 0.42 0.57
CA ARG A 131 -10.30 1.06 1.79
C ARG A 131 -9.12 0.26 2.33
N VAL A 132 -7.94 0.87 2.24
CA VAL A 132 -6.68 0.15 2.42
C VAL A 132 -5.82 0.78 3.51
N GLN A 133 -5.21 -0.07 4.32
CA GLN A 133 -4.19 0.32 5.29
C GLN A 133 -2.96 -0.56 5.15
N HIS A 134 -1.80 0.05 4.94
CA HIS A 134 -0.50 -0.61 4.92
C HIS A 134 0.35 -0.19 6.11
N THR A 135 1.09 -1.15 6.66
CA THR A 135 2.15 -0.92 7.64
C THR A 135 3.35 -1.74 7.21
N ASN A 136 4.37 -1.07 6.71
CA ASN A 136 5.50 -1.67 6.01
C ASN A 136 6.80 -1.33 6.73
N THR A 137 7.78 -2.22 6.66
CA THR A 137 9.09 -2.00 7.29
C THR A 137 10.20 -2.75 6.55
N ASN A 138 11.18 -2.01 6.04
CA ASN A 138 12.27 -2.49 5.19
C ASN A 138 11.80 -3.12 3.85
N ASP A 139 10.73 -2.58 3.29
CA ASP A 139 10.03 -3.12 2.14
C ASP A 139 10.35 -2.37 0.85
N ARG A 140 10.12 -3.07 -0.27
CA ARG A 140 10.01 -2.45 -1.58
C ARG A 140 8.58 -2.55 -2.09
N VAL A 141 7.90 -1.41 -2.12
CA VAL A 141 6.47 -1.33 -2.41
C VAL A 141 6.23 -0.59 -3.73
N GLN A 142 5.35 -1.16 -4.56
CA GLN A 142 4.72 -0.48 -5.67
C GLN A 142 3.20 -0.56 -5.47
N HIS A 143 2.53 0.58 -5.43
CA HIS A 143 1.09 0.67 -5.18
C HIS A 143 0.44 1.51 -6.27
N THR A 144 -0.68 1.01 -6.78
CA THR A 144 -1.54 1.73 -7.71
C THR A 144 -2.96 1.67 -7.19
N SER A 145 -3.63 2.82 -7.07
CA SER A 145 -4.98 2.95 -6.55
C SER A 145 -5.83 3.89 -7.38
N ILE A 146 -7.13 3.62 -7.40
CA ILE A 146 -8.15 4.42 -8.11
C ILE A 146 -9.44 4.42 -7.29
N ASP A 147 -9.99 5.61 -7.02
CA ASP A 147 -11.20 5.82 -6.23
C ASP A 147 -11.10 5.25 -4.78
N ASP A 148 -9.91 5.25 -4.21
CA ASP A 148 -9.57 4.58 -2.97
C ASP A 148 -9.47 5.54 -1.77
N ARG A 149 -9.57 4.94 -0.58
CA ARG A 149 -9.07 5.54 0.65
C ARG A 149 -7.90 4.74 1.19
N VAL A 150 -6.71 5.35 1.14
CA VAL A 150 -5.45 4.67 1.45
C VAL A 150 -4.73 5.33 2.61
N GLN A 151 -4.20 4.51 3.52
CA GLN A 151 -3.28 4.94 4.55
C GLN A 151 -2.02 4.08 4.51
N HIS A 152 -0.85 4.72 4.45
CA HIS A 152 0.45 4.07 4.57
C HIS A 152 1.18 4.53 5.81
N ILE A 153 1.79 3.57 6.51
CA ILE A 153 2.81 3.81 7.52
C ILE A 153 4.03 3.00 7.08
N ASN A 154 5.10 3.68 6.70
CA ASN A 154 6.29 3.07 6.11
C ASN A 154 7.53 3.43 6.94
N THR A 155 8.52 2.55 6.98
CA THR A 155 9.79 2.80 7.68
C THR A 155 10.95 2.04 7.05
N ASN A 156 11.97 2.76 6.63
CA ASN A 156 13.12 2.26 5.87
C ASN A 156 12.75 1.61 4.52
N ASP A 157 11.71 2.12 3.87
CA ASP A 157 11.10 1.56 2.69
C ASP A 157 11.54 2.28 1.41
N ARG A 158 11.38 1.56 0.30
CA ARG A 158 11.38 2.14 -1.04
C ARG A 158 9.99 2.02 -1.64
N VAL A 159 9.31 3.15 -1.78
CA VAL A 159 7.91 3.21 -2.19
C VAL A 159 7.76 3.94 -3.53
N GLN A 160 6.96 3.35 -4.41
CA GLN A 160 6.39 4.02 -5.58
C GLN A 160 4.87 3.93 -5.48
N HIS A 161 4.20 5.07 -5.46
CA HIS A 161 2.74 5.17 -5.37
C HIS A 161 2.20 5.93 -6.57
N THR A 162 1.09 5.45 -7.12
CA THR A 162 0.33 6.15 -8.16
C THR A 162 -1.13 6.11 -7.79
N SER A 163 -1.76 7.27 -7.66
CA SER A 163 -3.18 7.40 -7.31
C SER A 163 -3.95 8.28 -8.28
N ILE A 164 -5.25 7.99 -8.39
CA ILE A 164 -6.22 8.79 -9.16
C ILE A 164 -7.54 8.84 -8.40
N ASP A 165 -8.05 10.05 -8.17
CA ASP A 165 -9.33 10.30 -7.49
C ASP A 165 -9.41 9.74 -6.04
N ASP A 166 -8.26 9.68 -5.37
CA ASP A 166 -8.07 9.05 -4.07
C ASP A 166 -8.08 10.04 -2.89
N ARG A 167 -8.31 9.48 -1.71
CA ARG A 167 -7.91 10.10 -0.44
C ARG A 167 -6.77 9.32 0.20
N VAL A 168 -5.60 9.94 0.28
CA VAL A 168 -4.38 9.26 0.71
C VAL A 168 -3.73 9.94 1.92
N GLN A 169 -3.22 9.13 2.85
CA GLN A 169 -2.37 9.57 3.95
C GLN A 169 -1.10 8.74 3.99
N HIS A 170 0.06 9.41 4.04
CA HIS A 170 1.36 8.78 4.22
C HIS A 170 2.02 9.27 5.50
N ILE A 171 2.56 8.31 6.26
CA ILE A 171 3.50 8.55 7.35
C ILE A 171 4.74 7.74 7.00
N ASN A 172 5.83 8.42 6.68
CA ASN A 172 7.07 7.81 6.20
C ASN A 172 8.23 8.20 7.13
N THR A 173 9.23 7.32 7.25
CA THR A 173 10.43 7.60 8.06
C THR A 173 11.64 6.83 7.54
N ASN A 174 12.70 7.55 7.19
CA ASN A 174 13.92 7.03 6.55
C ASN A 174 13.67 6.35 5.19
N ASP A 175 12.69 6.85 4.44
CA ASP A 175 12.18 6.24 3.23
C ASP A 175 12.73 6.92 1.97
N ARG A 176 12.67 6.17 0.87
CA ARG A 176 12.79 6.73 -0.48
C ARG A 176 11.50 6.56 -1.24
N VAL A 177 10.84 7.67 -1.52
CA VAL A 177 9.47 7.65 -2.01
C VAL A 177 9.30 8.43 -3.32
N GLN A 178 8.47 7.89 -4.21
CA GLN A 178 8.00 8.55 -5.42
C GLN A 178 6.47 8.47 -5.48
N HIS A 179 5.82 9.61 -5.63
CA HIS A 179 4.37 9.73 -5.78
C HIS A 179 4.02 10.32 -7.14
N THR A 180 2.95 9.81 -7.74
CA THR A 180 2.31 10.37 -8.91
C THR A 180 0.81 10.36 -8.68
N ASP A 181 0.27 11.54 -8.37
CA ASP A 181 -1.06 11.69 -7.82
C ASP A 181 -1.88 12.57 -8.80
N THR A 182 -3.18 12.33 -8.92
CA THR A 182 -4.05 13.09 -9.84
C THR A 182 -5.49 13.16 -9.32
N ASN A 183 -6.02 14.38 -9.20
CA ASN A 183 -7.33 14.69 -8.60
C ASN A 183 -7.48 14.19 -7.14
N ASP A 184 -6.36 14.07 -6.43
CA ASP A 184 -6.28 13.46 -5.12
C ASP A 184 -6.40 14.47 -3.98
N ARG A 185 -6.78 13.94 -2.81
CA ARG A 185 -6.57 14.61 -1.54
C ARG A 185 -5.52 13.88 -0.72
N VAL A 186 -4.35 14.48 -0.60
CA VAL A 186 -3.18 13.81 -0.01
C VAL A 186 -2.64 14.55 1.21
N GLN A 187 -2.22 13.78 2.22
CA GLN A 187 -1.46 14.27 3.36
C GLN A 187 -0.19 13.43 3.53
N HIS A 188 0.95 14.10 3.67
CA HIS A 188 2.22 13.45 3.97
C HIS A 188 2.81 13.97 5.28
N ILE A 189 3.28 13.04 6.09
CA ILE A 189 4.13 13.29 7.25
C ILE A 189 5.41 12.48 7.01
N ASN A 190 6.52 13.18 6.78
CA ASN A 190 7.78 12.58 6.38
C ASN A 190 8.89 12.99 7.35
N THR A 191 9.89 12.12 7.55
CA THR A 191 11.03 12.40 8.42
C THR A 191 12.27 11.64 7.99
N ASN A 192 13.37 12.35 7.72
CA ASN A 192 14.62 11.81 7.17
C ASN A 192 14.46 11.10 5.80
N ASP A 193 13.54 11.58 4.98
CA ASP A 193 13.13 10.96 3.73
C ASP A 193 13.76 11.62 2.50
N ARG A 194 13.78 10.84 1.41
CA ARG A 194 13.99 11.37 0.05
C ARG A 194 12.74 11.16 -0.77
N VAL A 195 12.06 12.26 -1.08
CA VAL A 195 10.73 12.20 -1.70
C VAL A 195 10.68 12.98 -3.01
N GLN A 196 9.97 12.42 -3.99
CA GLN A 196 9.59 13.09 -5.22
C GLN A 196 8.08 12.98 -5.42
N HIS A 197 7.42 14.10 -5.71
CA HIS A 197 6.01 14.17 -6.02
C HIS A 197 5.80 14.72 -7.43
N THR A 198 4.85 14.13 -8.15
CA THR A 198 4.30 14.66 -9.39
C THR A 198 2.79 14.68 -9.23
N ASN A 199 2.22 15.88 -9.06
CA ASN A 199 0.84 16.07 -8.65
C ASN A 199 0.09 16.88 -9.71
N THR A 200 -1.20 16.61 -9.88
CA THR A 200 -2.04 17.33 -10.85
C THR A 200 -3.50 17.42 -10.40
N ASN A 201 -4.01 18.65 -10.27
CA ASN A 201 -5.34 18.97 -9.75
C ASN A 201 -5.59 18.48 -8.32
N ASP A 202 -4.54 18.43 -7.51
CA ASP A 202 -4.55 17.84 -6.18
C ASP A 202 -4.75 18.87 -5.08
N ARG A 203 -5.22 18.38 -3.93
CA ARG A 203 -5.11 19.10 -2.66
C ARG A 203 -4.16 18.38 -1.74
N VAL A 204 -3.00 19.00 -1.49
CA VAL A 204 -1.90 18.34 -0.79
C VAL A 204 -1.46 19.12 0.45
N GLN A 205 -1.18 18.39 1.53
CA GLN A 205 -0.53 18.92 2.72
C GLN A 205 0.72 18.11 3.03
N HIS A 206 1.84 18.79 3.25
CA HIS A 206 3.09 18.19 3.67
C HIS A 206 3.50 18.72 5.04
N THR A 207 3.97 17.79 5.87
CA THR A 207 4.76 18.09 7.06
C THR A 207 6.04 17.26 6.96
N SER A 208 7.19 17.92 6.86
CA SER A 208 8.48 17.25 6.62
C SER A 208 9.57 17.79 7.54
N ILE A 209 10.47 16.90 7.96
CA ILE A 209 11.58 17.21 8.86
C ILE A 209 12.84 16.47 8.41
N ASP A 210 13.93 17.21 8.22
CA ASP A 210 15.24 16.69 7.79
C ASP A 210 15.18 15.96 6.43
N ASP A 211 14.28 16.39 5.56
CA ASP A 211 13.97 15.73 4.29
C ASP A 211 14.67 16.37 3.09
N ARG A 212 14.77 15.58 2.02
CA ARG A 212 15.01 16.09 0.68
C ARG A 212 13.82 15.83 -0.22
N VAL A 213 13.15 16.90 -0.63
CA VAL A 213 11.89 16.82 -1.37
C VAL A 213 11.98 17.55 -2.71
N GLN A 214 11.38 16.94 -3.74
CA GLN A 214 11.14 17.58 -5.03
C GLN A 214 9.65 17.49 -5.37
N HIS A 215 9.07 18.60 -5.80
CA HIS A 215 7.70 18.67 -6.27
C HIS A 215 7.64 19.15 -7.71
N ILE A 216 6.80 18.47 -8.48
CA ILE A 216 6.30 18.95 -9.77
C ILE A 216 4.78 18.98 -9.63
N ASN A 217 4.21 20.18 -9.58
CA ASN A 217 2.81 20.38 -9.29
C ASN A 217 2.14 21.13 -10.45
N THR A 218 0.87 20.85 -10.70
CA THR A 218 0.11 21.54 -11.74
C THR A 218 -1.36 21.66 -11.38
N SER A 219 -1.84 22.90 -11.29
CA SER A 219 -3.21 23.24 -10.90
C SER A 219 -3.59 22.74 -9.50
N ASP A 220 -2.62 22.71 -8.60
CA ASP A 220 -2.74 22.15 -7.27
C ASP A 220 -3.00 23.22 -6.20
N ARG A 221 -3.56 22.78 -5.07
CA ARG A 221 -3.57 23.54 -3.82
C ARG A 221 -2.71 22.86 -2.78
N VAL A 222 -1.58 23.47 -2.45
CA VAL A 222 -0.54 22.83 -1.65
C VAL A 222 -0.20 23.65 -0.39
N GLN A 223 -0.04 22.95 0.73
CA GLN A 223 0.47 23.52 1.99
C GLN A 223 1.69 22.75 2.45
N HIS A 224 2.75 23.45 2.84
CA HIS A 224 3.98 22.89 3.37
C HIS A 224 4.27 23.44 4.76
N ILE A 225 4.68 22.55 5.67
CA ILE A 225 5.26 22.86 6.96
C ILE A 225 6.56 22.06 7.05
N ASN A 226 7.69 22.73 6.87
CA ASN A 226 8.98 22.06 6.74
C ASN A 226 9.98 22.55 7.79
N THR A 227 10.93 21.69 8.14
CA THR A 227 12.01 22.06 9.05
C THR A 227 13.30 21.32 8.71
N ASN A 228 14.40 22.07 8.54
CA ASN A 228 15.73 21.58 8.13
C ASN A 228 15.75 20.83 6.78
N ASP A 229 14.82 21.15 5.89
CA ASP A 229 14.64 20.45 4.62
C ASP A 229 15.44 21.08 3.48
N ARG A 230 15.69 20.25 2.46
CA ARG A 230 16.04 20.73 1.13
C ARG A 230 14.92 20.47 0.15
N VAL A 231 14.30 21.55 -0.33
CA VAL A 231 13.10 21.48 -1.16
C VAL A 231 13.32 22.14 -2.52
N GLN A 232 12.81 21.49 -3.57
CA GLN A 232 12.70 22.08 -4.90
C GLN A 232 11.26 21.98 -5.39
N HIS A 233 10.73 23.08 -5.91
CA HIS A 233 9.41 23.16 -6.52
C HIS A 233 9.50 23.55 -7.98
N ILE A 234 8.74 22.85 -8.80
CA ILE A 234 8.37 23.24 -10.15
C ILE A 234 6.85 23.26 -10.19
N ASN A 235 6.27 24.46 -10.19
CA ASN A 235 4.85 24.65 -10.00
C ASN A 235 4.24 25.39 -11.20
N THR A 236 2.98 25.10 -11.51
CA THR A 236 2.28 25.77 -12.62
C THR A 236 0.78 25.87 -12.35
N ASN A 237 0.25 27.10 -12.32
CA ASN A 237 -1.13 27.43 -11.96
C ASN A 237 -1.52 27.01 -10.53
N ASP A 238 -0.56 26.99 -9.61
CA ASP A 238 -0.74 26.45 -8.27
C ASP A 238 -1.08 27.53 -7.24
N HIS A 239 -1.74 27.09 -6.17
CA HIS A 239 -1.96 27.88 -4.97
C HIS A 239 -1.19 27.26 -3.81
N VAL A 240 -0.09 27.91 -3.43
CA VAL A 240 0.88 27.32 -2.49
C VAL A 240 1.07 28.18 -1.25
N GLN A 241 1.08 27.53 -0.08
CA GLN A 241 1.43 28.15 1.19
C GLN A 241 2.56 27.39 1.85
N HIS A 242 3.53 28.12 2.40
CA HIS A 242 4.69 27.55 3.03
C HIS A 242 4.93 28.13 4.43
N ILE A 243 5.27 27.26 5.35
CA ILE A 243 5.85 27.58 6.65
C ILE A 243 7.18 26.83 6.72
N TYR A 244 8.28 27.56 6.74
CA TYR A 244 9.63 27.04 6.64
C TYR A 244 10.48 27.42 7.85
N THR A 245 11.39 26.54 8.24
CA THR A 245 12.33 26.79 9.34
C THR A 245 13.67 26.08 9.11
N ASN A 246 14.73 26.85 8.95
CA ASN A 246 16.09 26.39 8.61
C ASN A 246 16.18 25.61 7.28
N ASP A 247 15.31 25.90 6.34
CA ASP A 247 15.18 25.20 5.07
C ASP A 247 16.03 25.83 3.96
N ARG A 248 16.37 25.01 2.96
CA ARG A 248 16.90 25.46 1.68
C ARG A 248 15.93 25.15 0.56
N VAL A 249 15.35 26.20 -0.02
CA VAL A 249 14.24 26.08 -0.95
C VAL A 249 14.56 26.75 -2.29
N GLN A 250 14.19 26.07 -3.38
CA GLN A 250 14.22 26.63 -4.74
C GLN A 250 12.84 26.50 -5.39
N HIS A 251 12.37 27.59 -5.98
CA HIS A 251 11.11 27.64 -6.72
C HIS A 251 11.37 27.96 -8.19
N THR A 252 10.69 27.21 -9.06
CA THR A 252 10.53 27.55 -10.48
C THR A 252 9.04 27.52 -10.77
N ASN A 253 8.42 28.69 -10.80
CA ASN A 253 6.98 28.84 -10.72
C ASN A 253 6.44 29.57 -11.95
N THR A 254 5.21 29.24 -12.35
CA THR A 254 4.56 29.87 -13.51
C THR A 254 3.05 30.02 -13.30
N THR A 255 2.59 31.27 -13.25
CA THR A 255 1.17 31.63 -13.01
C THR A 255 0.66 31.15 -11.64
N ASP A 256 1.53 31.14 -10.64
CA ASP A 256 1.23 30.65 -9.30
C ASP A 256 0.84 31.79 -8.34
N ARG A 257 0.10 31.41 -7.29
CA ARG A 257 -0.08 32.23 -6.09
C ARG A 257 0.64 31.59 -4.92
N VAL A 258 1.66 32.26 -4.41
CA VAL A 258 2.54 31.70 -3.37
C VAL A 258 2.52 32.59 -2.13
N GLN A 259 2.54 31.97 -0.94
CA GLN A 259 2.71 32.67 0.34
C GLN A 259 3.75 31.95 1.19
N HIS A 260 4.60 32.70 1.89
CA HIS A 260 5.66 32.16 2.72
C HIS A 260 5.68 32.79 4.11
N THR A 261 5.92 31.96 5.12
CA THR A 261 6.37 32.37 6.46
C THR A 261 7.67 31.62 6.75
N ASN A 262 8.77 32.35 6.85
CA ASN A 262 10.11 31.78 6.81
C ASN A 262 10.93 32.20 8.03
N THR A 263 11.71 31.28 8.61
CA THR A 263 12.64 31.55 9.73
C THR A 263 13.99 30.89 9.45
N ASN A 264 15.05 31.69 9.30
CA ASN A 264 16.42 31.22 9.00
C ASN A 264 16.56 30.42 7.69
N ASP A 265 15.68 30.67 6.72
CA ASP A 265 15.66 29.93 5.45
C ASP A 265 16.50 30.59 4.38
N ARG A 266 17.00 29.77 3.44
CA ARG A 266 17.54 30.24 2.17
C ARG A 266 16.58 29.88 1.05
N VAL A 267 15.88 30.89 0.51
CA VAL A 267 14.90 30.72 -0.57
C VAL A 267 15.39 31.39 -1.85
N GLN A 268 15.23 30.70 -2.99
CA GLN A 268 15.48 31.23 -4.33
C GLN A 268 14.23 31.07 -5.20
N HIS A 269 13.90 32.10 -5.98
CA HIS A 269 12.72 32.13 -6.85
C HIS A 269 13.11 32.41 -8.30
N ASN A 270 12.58 31.58 -9.21
CA ASN A 270 12.58 31.79 -10.66
C ASN A 270 11.12 31.78 -11.13
N ASN A 271 10.48 32.94 -11.07
CA ASN A 271 9.03 33.08 -11.15
C ASN A 271 8.60 33.79 -12.44
N THR A 272 7.53 33.32 -13.08
CA THR A 272 6.98 33.92 -14.31
C THR A 272 5.47 34.12 -14.17
N ASN A 273 5.01 35.37 -14.19
CA ASN A 273 3.59 35.75 -14.00
C ASN A 273 2.99 35.32 -12.64
N ASP A 274 3.83 35.16 -11.62
CA ASP A 274 3.39 34.74 -10.29
C ASP A 274 3.00 35.92 -9.40
N ARG A 275 2.11 35.65 -8.45
CA ARG A 275 1.84 36.51 -7.31
C ARG A 275 2.45 35.89 -6.06
N VAL A 276 3.50 36.52 -5.54
CA VAL A 276 4.17 36.16 -4.28
C VAL A 276 3.79 37.15 -3.19
#